data_AF-A0A6C0H754-F1
#
_entry.id   AF-A0A6C0H754-F1
#
_cell.length_a   1.000
_cell.length_b   1.000
_cell.length_c   1.000
_cell.angle_alpha   90.00
_cell.angle_beta   90.00
_cell.angle_gamma   90.00
#
_symmetry.space_group_name_H-M   'P 1'
#
loop_
_entity.id
_entity.type
_entity.pdbx_description
1 polymer ?
#
loop_
_entity_poly.entity_id
_entity_poly.type
_entity_poly.pdbx_seq_one_letter_code
_entity_poly.pdbx_strand_id
1 'polypeptide(L)'
;MSIIIYLASLNQNKKNAVYDVFKEHFINNQIILHCVNVDSNVSQQPFDNETYHGAKNRINNLYDHVLQNNLEYNYLVSIENGVMTDLLSHNLIYDTCFCFIYDKTKTLFVKSPIYIYFNYSFLKNAKKENKTVGEIIETTFKLKKDTWHEFLSGISRYKQIKIGLKKLLRKM
;
A
#
# COMPACT_ATOMS: atom_id res chain seq x y z
N MET A 1 20.52 18.82 1.93
CA MET A 1 20.56 17.66 2.86
C MET A 1 19.72 16.54 2.28
N SER A 2 20.20 15.30 2.36
CA SER A 2 19.50 14.14 1.80
C SER A 2 18.52 13.54 2.82
N ILE A 3 17.39 13.05 2.34
CA ILE A 3 16.41 12.28 3.11
C ILE A 3 16.41 10.86 2.56
N ILE A 4 16.85 9.91 3.38
CA ILE A 4 16.97 8.49 3.04
C ILE A 4 15.71 7.77 3.51
N ILE A 5 15.04 7.11 2.56
CA ILE A 5 13.78 6.41 2.76
C ILE A 5 13.96 4.98 2.33
N TYR A 6 13.50 4.04 3.15
CA TYR A 6 13.35 2.64 2.76
C TYR A 6 11.87 2.30 2.60
N LEU A 7 11.51 1.71 1.47
CA LEU A 7 10.17 1.22 1.16
C LEU A 7 10.14 -0.31 1.14
N ALA A 8 9.24 -0.90 1.91
CA ALA A 8 8.97 -2.34 1.98
C ALA A 8 8.19 -2.87 0.76
N SER A 9 8.57 -2.49 -0.46
CA SER A 9 7.93 -2.95 -1.69
C SER A 9 8.77 -2.71 -2.95
N LEU A 10 8.64 -3.61 -3.92
CA LEU A 10 9.18 -3.46 -5.27
C LEU A 10 8.16 -2.94 -6.29
N ASN A 11 6.90 -2.75 -5.91
CA ASN A 11 5.83 -2.33 -6.84
C ASN A 11 6.03 -0.87 -7.32
N GLN A 12 6.00 -0.66 -8.64
CA GLN A 12 6.31 0.65 -9.24
C GLN A 12 5.33 1.76 -8.83
N ASN A 13 4.03 1.46 -8.71
CA ASN A 13 3.05 2.46 -8.28
C ASN A 13 3.30 2.91 -6.83
N LYS A 14 3.69 1.97 -5.94
CA LYS A 14 4.06 2.29 -4.56
C LYS A 14 5.35 3.12 -4.52
N LYS A 15 6.38 2.75 -5.31
CA LYS A 15 7.64 3.52 -5.43
C LYS A 15 7.39 4.96 -5.85
N ASN A 16 6.68 5.15 -6.97
CA ASN A 16 6.38 6.47 -7.51
C ASN A 16 5.58 7.29 -6.50
N ALA A 17 4.55 6.71 -5.87
CA ALA A 17 3.73 7.41 -4.89
C ALA A 17 4.54 7.87 -3.67
N VAL A 18 5.44 7.04 -3.14
CA VAL A 18 6.32 7.41 -2.03
C VAL A 18 7.29 8.51 -2.46
N TYR A 19 8.01 8.32 -3.56
CA TYR A 19 8.98 9.30 -4.04
C TYR A 19 8.34 10.68 -4.23
N ASP A 20 7.22 10.74 -4.95
CA ASP A 20 6.55 12.01 -5.25
C ASP A 20 6.03 12.69 -3.98
N VAL A 21 5.42 11.93 -3.06
CA VAL A 21 4.87 12.51 -1.82
C VAL A 21 5.98 13.04 -0.92
N PHE A 22 7.10 12.34 -0.79
CA PHE A 22 8.22 12.82 0.00
C PHE A 22 8.93 14.00 -0.66
N LYS A 23 9.07 13.99 -1.99
CA LYS A 23 9.65 15.12 -2.75
C LYS A 23 8.79 16.38 -2.65
N GLU A 24 7.45 16.23 -2.71
CA GLU A 24 6.51 17.33 -2.51
C GLU A 24 6.56 17.87 -1.07
N HIS A 25 6.84 17.02 -0.08
CA HIS A 25 6.87 17.43 1.34
C HIS A 25 8.21 18.06 1.74
N PHE A 26 9.33 17.51 1.29
CA PHE A 26 10.69 17.97 1.58
C PHE A 26 11.30 18.68 0.36
N ILE A 27 10.69 19.81 -0.05
CA ILE A 27 10.98 20.50 -1.32
C ILE A 27 12.46 20.85 -1.50
N ASN A 28 13.18 21.13 -0.41
CA ASN A 28 14.59 21.57 -0.42
C ASN A 28 15.59 20.43 -0.15
N ASN A 29 15.12 19.18 -0.13
CA ASN A 29 15.95 18.02 0.18
C ASN A 29 16.07 17.07 -1.01
N GLN A 30 17.23 16.44 -1.14
CA GLN A 30 17.39 15.32 -2.08
C GLN A 30 16.72 14.09 -1.48
N ILE A 31 15.79 13.49 -2.23
CA ILE A 31 15.15 12.23 -1.82
C ILE A 31 15.96 11.05 -2.34
N ILE A 32 16.39 10.18 -1.43
CA ILE A 32 17.04 8.90 -1.73
C ILE A 32 16.07 7.80 -1.30
N LEU A 33 15.53 7.06 -2.29
CA LEU A 33 14.55 6.00 -2.04
C LEU A 33 15.16 4.63 -2.34
N HIS A 34 15.30 3.80 -1.31
CA HIS A 34 15.65 2.39 -1.42
C HIS A 34 14.40 1.53 -1.32
N CYS A 35 14.36 0.44 -2.09
CA CYS A 35 13.22 -0.48 -2.12
C CYS A 35 13.70 -1.87 -1.71
N VAL A 36 13.11 -2.40 -0.66
CA VAL A 36 13.50 -3.70 -0.09
C VAL A 36 12.31 -4.64 -0.20
N ASN A 37 12.56 -5.86 -0.66
CA ASN A 37 11.58 -6.92 -0.59
C ASN A 37 11.62 -7.55 0.80
N VAL A 38 10.53 -7.39 1.55
CA VAL A 38 10.35 -8.02 2.87
C VAL A 38 8.99 -8.70 2.91
N ASP A 39 8.87 -9.77 3.69
CA ASP A 39 7.62 -10.53 3.75
C ASP A 39 6.54 -9.80 4.55
N SER A 40 5.28 -10.00 4.16
CA SER A 40 4.11 -9.53 4.93
C SER A 40 3.60 -10.57 5.93
N ASN A 41 4.05 -11.82 5.81
CA ASN A 41 3.59 -12.96 6.63
C ASN A 41 2.06 -13.10 6.68
N VAL A 42 1.37 -12.72 5.60
CA VAL A 42 -0.08 -12.88 5.39
C VAL A 42 -0.33 -13.36 3.96
N SER A 43 -1.58 -13.65 3.62
CA SER A 43 -1.96 -14.11 2.28
C SER A 43 -1.59 -13.09 1.18
N GLN A 44 -1.41 -13.57 -0.06
CA GLN A 44 -1.15 -12.72 -1.24
C GLN A 44 -2.30 -11.74 -1.53
N GLN A 45 -3.53 -12.11 -1.15
CA GLN A 45 -4.71 -11.28 -1.21
C GLN A 45 -5.20 -11.01 0.22
N PRO A 46 -4.56 -10.07 0.95
CA PRO A 46 -4.95 -9.76 2.32
C PRO A 46 -6.44 -9.41 2.40
N PHE A 47 -7.14 -10.05 3.34
CA PHE A 47 -8.55 -9.81 3.60
C PHE A 47 -8.76 -9.24 5.00
N ASP A 48 -9.57 -8.19 5.10
CA ASP A 48 -9.86 -7.48 6.35
C ASP A 48 -8.59 -7.17 7.18
N ASN A 49 -8.52 -7.66 8.43
CA ASN A 49 -7.44 -7.37 9.36
C ASN A 49 -6.07 -7.83 8.86
N GLU A 50 -6.00 -8.83 7.97
CA GLU A 50 -4.74 -9.26 7.35
C GLU A 50 -4.05 -8.10 6.63
N THR A 51 -4.80 -7.14 6.10
CA THR A 51 -4.21 -6.01 5.37
C THR A 51 -3.44 -5.09 6.30
N TYR A 52 -3.99 -4.81 7.48
CA TYR A 52 -3.30 -4.06 8.52
C TYR A 52 -2.08 -4.84 9.02
N HIS A 53 -2.26 -6.13 9.32
CA HIS A 53 -1.16 -6.99 9.79
C HIS A 53 -0.05 -7.12 8.77
N GLY A 54 -0.37 -7.26 7.48
CA GLY A 54 0.61 -7.32 6.41
C GLY A 54 1.44 -6.03 6.30
N ALA A 55 0.79 -4.87 6.38
CA ALA A 55 1.50 -3.58 6.43
C ALA A 55 2.39 -3.45 7.67
N LYS A 56 1.89 -3.86 8.84
CA LYS A 56 2.64 -3.83 10.12
C LYS A 56 3.84 -4.80 10.11
N ASN A 57 3.65 -6.00 9.59
CA ASN A 57 4.72 -6.99 9.48
C ASN A 57 5.80 -6.49 8.52
N ARG A 58 5.41 -5.91 7.37
CA ARG A 58 6.36 -5.31 6.42
C ARG A 58 7.20 -4.19 7.04
N ILE A 59 6.60 -3.29 7.82
CA ILE A 59 7.38 -2.20 8.43
C ILE A 59 8.35 -2.73 9.51
N ASN A 60 7.92 -3.73 10.29
CA ASN A 60 8.77 -4.35 11.31
C ASN A 60 9.93 -5.14 10.67
N ASN A 61 9.65 -5.96 9.66
CA ASN A 61 10.67 -6.71 8.94
C ASN A 61 11.66 -5.78 8.22
N LEU A 62 11.18 -4.64 7.71
CA LEU A 62 12.05 -3.61 7.15
C LEU A 62 12.93 -2.93 8.22
N TYR A 63 12.37 -2.68 9.41
CA TYR A 63 13.12 -2.15 10.55
C TYR A 63 14.23 -3.12 10.97
N ASP A 64 13.93 -4.41 11.10
CA ASP A 64 14.92 -5.43 11.43
C ASP A 64 16.01 -5.50 10.35
N HIS A 65 15.64 -5.43 9.07
CA HIS A 65 16.58 -5.40 7.95
C HIS A 65 17.55 -4.20 8.04
N VAL A 66 17.06 -2.99 8.30
CA VAL A 66 17.95 -1.81 8.40
C VAL A 66 18.86 -1.89 9.62
N LEU A 67 18.39 -2.43 10.75
CA LEU A 67 19.22 -2.62 11.94
C LEU A 67 20.32 -3.66 11.71
N GLN A 68 19.96 -4.84 11.21
CA GLN A 68 20.91 -5.93 10.97
C GLN A 68 22.02 -5.54 10.00
N ASN A 69 21.73 -4.62 9.08
CA ASN A 69 22.69 -4.15 8.07
C ASN A 69 23.32 -2.78 8.41
N ASN A 70 23.07 -2.25 9.61
CA ASN A 70 23.56 -0.93 10.05
C ASN A 70 23.29 0.19 9.03
N LEU A 71 22.11 0.17 8.40
CA LEU A 71 21.74 1.11 7.35
C LEU A 71 21.24 2.42 7.96
N GLU A 72 21.77 3.55 7.48
CA GLU A 72 21.23 4.86 7.83
C GLU A 72 19.89 5.10 7.12
N TYR A 73 18.91 5.62 7.87
CA TYR A 73 17.61 6.01 7.33
C TYR A 73 17.04 7.21 8.09
N ASN A 74 16.17 7.97 7.40
CA ASN A 74 15.29 8.96 8.02
C ASN A 74 13.89 8.39 8.20
N TYR A 75 13.40 7.64 7.21
CA TYR A 75 12.05 7.08 7.21
C TYR A 75 12.02 5.64 6.70
N LEU A 76 11.16 4.82 7.31
CA LEU A 76 10.74 3.54 6.76
C LEU A 76 9.28 3.64 6.37
N VAL A 77 8.90 3.00 5.26
CA VAL A 77 7.55 3.06 4.71
C VAL A 77 7.08 1.67 4.33
N SER A 78 5.85 1.33 4.72
CA SER A 78 5.13 0.16 4.21
C SER A 78 3.74 0.55 3.75
N ILE A 79 3.28 -0.12 2.70
CA ILE A 79 1.96 0.09 2.09
C ILE A 79 1.41 -1.28 1.74
N GLU A 80 0.27 -1.66 2.29
CA GLU A 80 -0.43 -2.90 1.94
C GLU A 80 -1.83 -2.60 1.43
N ASN A 81 -2.15 -3.11 0.24
CA ASN A 81 -3.49 -3.09 -0.32
C ASN A 81 -4.20 -4.37 0.09
N GLY A 82 -5.51 -4.30 0.28
CA GLY A 82 -6.30 -5.48 0.58
C GLY A 82 -7.79 -5.24 0.46
N VAL A 83 -8.52 -6.34 0.49
CA VAL A 83 -9.97 -6.37 0.26
C VAL A 83 -10.67 -6.42 1.61
N MET A 84 -11.61 -5.51 1.80
CA MET A 84 -12.35 -5.33 3.03
C MET A 84 -13.82 -5.70 2.83
N THR A 85 -14.41 -6.27 3.88
CA THR A 85 -15.86 -6.46 3.99
C THR A 85 -16.54 -5.11 4.23
N ASP A 86 -17.61 -4.82 3.47
CA ASP A 86 -18.55 -3.77 3.83
C ASP A 86 -19.65 -4.36 4.73
N LEU A 87 -19.66 -3.97 6.00
CA LEU A 87 -20.62 -4.48 6.98
C LEU A 87 -22.05 -3.99 6.74
N LEU A 88 -22.24 -2.96 5.91
CA LEU A 88 -23.55 -2.38 5.59
C LEU A 88 -24.14 -2.92 4.28
N SER A 89 -23.32 -3.59 3.46
CA SER A 89 -23.70 -4.03 2.12
C SER A 89 -23.47 -5.52 1.96
N HIS A 90 -24.55 -6.31 1.86
CA HIS A 90 -24.43 -7.77 1.75
C HIS A 90 -23.68 -8.28 0.51
N ASN A 91 -23.57 -7.46 -0.54
CA ASN A 91 -23.00 -7.86 -1.84
C ASN A 91 -21.81 -7.00 -2.29
N LEU A 92 -21.39 -6.02 -1.49
CA LEU A 92 -20.27 -5.15 -1.83
C LEU A 92 -19.10 -5.39 -0.89
N ILE A 93 -17.91 -5.29 -1.47
CA ILE A 93 -16.62 -5.28 -0.80
C ILE A 93 -15.80 -4.17 -1.42
N TYR A 94 -14.70 -3.78 -0.77
CA TYR A 94 -13.88 -2.70 -1.30
C TYR A 94 -12.39 -2.95 -1.12
N ASP A 95 -11.61 -2.41 -2.05
CA ASP A 95 -10.16 -2.32 -1.94
C ASP A 95 -9.77 -0.99 -1.31
N THR A 96 -8.79 -1.07 -0.41
CA THR A 96 -8.14 0.07 0.20
C THR A 96 -6.71 -0.27 0.54
N CYS A 97 -5.94 0.70 1.06
CA CYS A 97 -4.60 0.45 1.55
C CYS A 97 -4.37 0.98 2.95
N PHE A 98 -3.53 0.28 3.70
CA PHE A 98 -2.90 0.81 4.90
C PHE A 98 -1.51 1.32 4.55
N CYS A 99 -1.22 2.55 4.97
CA CYS A 99 0.11 3.14 4.86
C CYS A 99 0.70 3.28 6.28
N PHE A 100 1.98 2.96 6.43
CA PHE A 100 2.76 3.19 7.63
C PHE A 100 3.97 4.05 7.28
N ILE A 101 4.31 4.98 8.17
CA ILE A 101 5.59 5.68 8.17
C ILE A 101 6.18 5.54 9.57
N TYR A 102 7.42 5.09 9.63
CA TYR A 102 8.23 5.06 10.83
C TYR A 102 9.37 6.06 10.68
N ASP A 103 9.52 6.94 11.67
CA ASP A 103 10.76 7.68 11.90
C ASP A 103 11.44 7.19 13.18
N LYS A 104 12.59 7.76 13.54
CA LYS A 104 13.36 7.36 14.75
C LYS A 104 12.64 7.56 16.09
N THR A 105 11.47 8.19 16.10
CA THR A 105 10.73 8.60 17.30
C THR A 105 9.33 7.98 17.40
N LYS A 106 8.65 7.74 16.28
CA LYS A 106 7.25 7.30 16.25
C LYS A 106 6.92 6.49 14.99
N THR A 107 6.00 5.55 15.16
CA THR A 107 5.29 4.87 14.06
C THR A 107 3.92 5.51 13.89
N LEU A 108 3.63 6.02 12.70
CA LEU A 108 2.30 6.49 12.32
C LEU A 108 1.71 5.57 11.24
N PHE A 109 0.40 5.34 11.30
CA PHE A 109 -0.30 4.60 10.26
C PHE A 109 -1.68 5.20 9.94
N VAL A 110 -2.16 4.93 8.74
CA VAL A 110 -3.50 5.34 8.30
C VAL A 110 -4.06 4.34 7.30
N LYS A 111 -5.35 4.04 7.44
CA LYS A 111 -6.15 3.45 6.35
C LYS A 111 -6.49 4.57 5.37
N SER A 112 -6.21 4.38 4.08
CA SER A 112 -6.54 5.36 3.06
C SER A 112 -8.06 5.63 3.09
N PRO A 113 -8.49 6.91 3.03
CA PRO A 113 -9.91 7.24 3.03
C PRO A 113 -10.59 6.94 1.70
N ILE A 114 -9.86 6.39 0.72
CA ILE A 114 -10.38 6.01 -0.60
C ILE A 114 -10.71 4.52 -0.57
N TYR A 115 -11.98 4.21 -0.86
CA TYR A 115 -12.52 2.87 -0.96
C TYR A 115 -13.00 2.63 -2.39
N ILE A 116 -12.51 1.55 -3.00
CA ILE A 116 -12.94 1.17 -4.35
C ILE A 116 -13.86 -0.02 -4.22
N TYR A 117 -15.15 0.22 -4.37
CA TYR A 117 -16.19 -0.78 -4.20
C TYR A 117 -16.33 -1.65 -5.45
N PHE A 118 -16.59 -2.93 -5.23
CA PHE A 118 -16.91 -3.90 -6.28
C PHE A 118 -17.75 -5.05 -5.70
N ASN A 119 -18.36 -5.82 -6.61
CA ASN A 119 -19.25 -6.90 -6.22
C ASN A 119 -18.48 -8.08 -5.58
N TYR A 120 -19.07 -8.68 -4.55
CA TYR A 120 -18.50 -9.83 -3.82
C TYR A 120 -18.22 -11.05 -4.73
N SER A 121 -18.92 -11.19 -5.86
CA SER A 121 -18.66 -12.24 -6.85
C SER A 121 -17.22 -12.25 -7.36
N PHE A 122 -16.55 -11.09 -7.46
CA PHE A 122 -15.14 -11.05 -7.85
C PHE A 122 -14.24 -11.75 -6.84
N LEU A 123 -14.52 -11.63 -5.55
CA LEU A 123 -13.79 -12.36 -4.51
C LEU A 123 -14.08 -13.86 -4.54
N LYS A 124 -15.34 -14.26 -4.79
CA LYS A 124 -15.68 -15.68 -4.98
C LYS A 124 -14.90 -16.30 -6.14
N ASN A 125 -14.86 -15.61 -7.28
CA ASN A 125 -14.15 -16.08 -8.47
C ASN A 125 -12.63 -16.10 -8.24
N ALA A 126 -12.08 -15.09 -7.58
CA ALA A 126 -10.66 -15.02 -7.22
C ALA A 126 -10.23 -16.24 -6.39
N LYS A 127 -11.02 -16.60 -5.36
CA LYS A 127 -10.78 -17.80 -4.56
C LYS A 127 -10.90 -19.08 -5.38
N LYS A 128 -11.89 -19.19 -6.25
CA LYS A 128 -12.11 -20.37 -7.11
C LYS A 128 -10.96 -20.61 -8.09
N GLU A 129 -10.38 -19.53 -8.62
CA GLU A 129 -9.31 -19.58 -9.62
C GLU A 129 -7.90 -19.48 -9.03
N ASN A 130 -7.77 -19.38 -7.70
CA ASN A 130 -6.51 -19.12 -7.01
C ASN A 130 -5.76 -17.88 -7.56
N LYS A 131 -6.50 -16.79 -7.74
CA LYS A 131 -6.03 -15.50 -8.24
C LYS A 131 -6.40 -14.38 -7.27
N THR A 132 -5.82 -13.21 -7.48
CA THR A 132 -6.24 -11.96 -6.82
C THR A 132 -7.53 -11.41 -7.45
N VAL A 133 -8.27 -10.60 -6.71
CA VAL A 133 -9.46 -9.90 -7.23
C VAL A 133 -9.08 -9.00 -8.41
N GLY A 134 -7.91 -8.34 -8.34
CA GLY A 134 -7.41 -7.52 -9.44
C GLY A 134 -7.28 -8.30 -10.74
N GLU A 135 -6.67 -9.49 -10.70
CA GLU A 135 -6.52 -10.35 -11.88
C GLU A 135 -7.87 -10.79 -12.46
N ILE A 136 -8.86 -11.10 -11.62
CA ILE A 136 -10.21 -11.46 -12.09
C ILE A 136 -10.90 -10.26 -12.75
N ILE A 137 -10.85 -9.08 -12.13
CA ILE A 137 -11.48 -7.86 -12.68
C ILE A 137 -10.80 -7.50 -14.01
N GLU A 138 -9.47 -7.50 -14.05
CA GLU A 138 -8.70 -7.21 -15.26
C GLU A 138 -9.02 -8.18 -16.40
N THR A 139 -9.12 -9.48 -16.10
CA THR A 139 -9.48 -10.50 -17.09
C THR A 139 -10.92 -10.30 -17.58
N THR A 140 -11.86 -10.09 -16.66
CA THR A 140 -13.30 -9.91 -16.96
C THR A 140 -13.53 -8.73 -17.90
N PHE A 141 -12.87 -7.60 -17.63
CA PHE A 141 -13.06 -6.36 -18.39
C PHE A 141 -11.97 -6.12 -19.45
N LYS A 142 -11.08 -7.08 -19.69
CA LYS A 142 -9.95 -6.98 -20.64
C LYS A 142 -9.09 -5.73 -20.41
N LEU A 143 -8.80 -5.44 -19.15
CA LEU A 143 -8.04 -4.27 -18.74
C LEU A 143 -6.53 -4.56 -18.76
N LYS A 144 -5.75 -3.49 -18.85
CA LYS A 144 -4.31 -3.56 -18.59
C LYS A 144 -4.08 -3.81 -17.10
N LYS A 145 -2.98 -4.50 -16.78
CA LYS A 145 -2.54 -4.72 -15.40
C LYS A 145 -2.48 -3.41 -14.60
N ASP A 146 -2.97 -3.47 -13.37
CA ASP A 146 -3.03 -2.41 -12.36
C ASP A 146 -3.91 -1.19 -12.73
N THR A 147 -4.77 -1.27 -13.75
CA THR A 147 -5.66 -0.15 -14.15
C THR A 147 -7.10 -0.30 -13.64
N TRP A 148 -7.45 -1.42 -13.00
CA TRP A 148 -8.83 -1.68 -12.58
C TRP A 148 -9.35 -0.70 -11.52
N HIS A 149 -8.48 -0.18 -10.63
CA HIS A 149 -8.82 0.87 -9.67
C HIS A 149 -9.44 2.09 -10.35
N GLU A 150 -8.76 2.58 -11.39
CA GLU A 150 -9.18 3.76 -12.14
C GLU A 150 -10.41 3.46 -13.01
N PHE A 151 -10.48 2.28 -13.60
CA PHE A 151 -11.66 1.84 -14.35
C PHE A 151 -12.94 1.84 -13.49
N LEU A 152 -12.87 1.32 -12.25
CA LEU A 152 -14.05 1.23 -11.38
C LEU A 152 -14.40 2.54 -10.65
N SER A 153 -13.42 3.39 -10.34
CA SER A 153 -13.63 4.53 -9.45
C SER A 153 -13.21 5.89 -10.01
N GLY A 154 -12.54 5.94 -11.17
CA GLY A 154 -11.86 7.14 -11.66
C GLY A 154 -10.63 7.54 -10.83
N ILE A 155 -10.23 6.72 -9.84
CA ILE A 155 -9.09 6.98 -8.97
C ILE A 155 -8.08 5.83 -9.13
N SER A 156 -6.88 6.16 -9.59
CA SER A 156 -5.79 5.18 -9.70
C SER A 156 -5.27 4.75 -8.33
N ARG A 157 -4.71 3.53 -8.26
CA ARG A 157 -4.02 3.02 -7.06
C ARG A 157 -2.93 3.99 -6.58
N TYR A 158 -2.17 4.56 -7.51
CA TYR A 158 -1.16 5.58 -7.22
C TYR A 158 -1.77 6.76 -6.43
N LYS A 159 -2.91 7.30 -6.88
CA LYS A 159 -3.58 8.42 -6.21
C LYS A 159 -4.12 8.03 -4.82
N GLN A 160 -4.70 6.84 -4.67
CA GLN A 160 -5.14 6.30 -3.38
C GLN A 160 -4.01 6.24 -2.35
N ILE A 161 -2.83 5.76 -2.77
CA ILE A 161 -1.64 5.68 -1.91
C ILE A 161 -1.16 7.07 -1.53
N LYS A 162 -1.06 8.00 -2.50
CA LYS A 162 -0.61 9.37 -2.23
C LYS A 162 -1.45 10.08 -1.17
N ILE A 163 -2.77 9.90 -1.21
CA ILE A 163 -3.68 10.49 -0.21
C ILE A 163 -3.39 9.95 1.19
N GLY A 164 -3.16 8.64 1.34
CA GLY A 164 -2.78 8.02 2.60
C GLY A 164 -1.45 8.58 3.14
N LEU A 165 -0.41 8.57 2.32
CA LEU A 165 0.92 9.05 2.71
C LEU A 165 0.94 10.54 3.07
N LYS A 166 0.27 11.40 2.29
CA LYS A 166 0.16 12.85 2.60
C LYS A 166 -0.49 13.09 3.96
N LYS A 167 -1.49 12.28 4.34
CA LYS A 167 -2.14 12.39 5.64
C LYS A 167 -1.21 12.00 6.80
N LEU A 168 -0.26 11.09 6.57
CA LEU A 168 0.76 10.74 7.56
C LEU A 168 1.82 11.81 7.71
N LEU A 169 2.41 12.29 6.61
CA LEU A 169 3.46 13.30 6.66
C LEU A 169 3.00 14.62 7.30
N ARG A 170 1.72 14.99 7.16
CA ARG A 170 1.16 16.17 7.86
C ARG A 170 1.10 16.03 9.39
N LYS A 171 1.27 14.83 9.93
CA LYS A 171 1.28 14.53 11.37
C LYS A 171 2.69 14.29 11.92
N MET A 172 3.70 14.29 11.05
CA MET A 172 5.09 14.12 11.45
C MET A 172 5.61 15.43 12.01
#